data_AF-A0A5B7V8G4-F1
#
_entry.id   AF-A0A5B7V8G4-F1
#
_cell.length_a   1.000
_cell.length_b   1.000
_cell.length_c   1.000
_cell.angle_alpha   90.00
_cell.angle_beta   90.00
_cell.angle_gamma   90.00
#
_symmetry.space_group_name_H-M   'P 1'
#
loop_
_entity.id
_entity.type
_entity.pdbx_description
1 polymer ?
#
loop_
_entity_poly.entity_id
_entity_poly.type
_entity_poly.pdbx_seq_one_letter_code
_entity_poly.pdbx_strand_id
1 'polypeptide(L)'
;MRRFRPLADSESTHTMTTDRPRIVNLSPADPARPQPGRANGAEADRAENAVLTAYLAHLTAKGHHVLRHRVVTYPALASTDLFDRTAGEVVMASHRSDYHALISAHGVLSDCAQHFPSARRALLLTAEPGPAAREFLSHHQIIAIWPEGESFVRAHPAARGS
;
A
#
# COMPACT_ATOMS: atom_id res chain seq x y z
N MET A 1 45.61 -16.42 -51.77
CA MET A 1 45.62 -15.02 -51.30
C MET A 1 44.19 -14.51 -51.25
N ARG A 2 43.58 -14.43 -50.05
CA ARG A 2 42.41 -13.60 -49.70
C ARG A 2 42.31 -13.65 -48.17
N ARG A 3 42.65 -12.54 -47.52
CA ARG A 3 42.56 -12.33 -46.07
C ARG A 3 41.09 -12.05 -45.73
N PHE A 4 40.52 -12.75 -44.75
CA PHE A 4 39.28 -12.34 -44.11
C PHE A 4 39.61 -11.76 -42.72
N ARG A 5 39.09 -10.54 -42.49
CA ARG A 5 39.20 -9.76 -41.25
C ARG A 5 38.46 -10.45 -40.09
N PRO A 6 38.86 -10.22 -38.83
CA PRO A 6 38.13 -10.70 -37.66
C PRO A 6 36.85 -9.89 -37.48
N LEU A 7 35.76 -10.57 -37.09
CA LEU A 7 34.53 -9.92 -36.67
C LEU A 7 34.77 -9.30 -35.29
N ALA A 8 34.62 -7.98 -35.21
CA ALA A 8 34.69 -7.22 -33.97
C ALA A 8 33.48 -7.52 -33.08
N ASP A 9 33.71 -7.30 -31.79
CA ASP A 9 32.82 -7.50 -30.67
C ASP A 9 31.39 -7.02 -30.90
N SER A 10 30.46 -7.84 -30.45
CA SER A 10 29.14 -7.38 -30.03
C SER A 10 28.74 -8.22 -28.83
N GLU A 11 29.48 -8.02 -27.73
CA GLU A 11 28.91 -8.18 -26.41
C GLU A 11 27.71 -7.24 -26.34
N SER A 12 26.53 -7.77 -26.67
CA SER A 12 25.27 -7.15 -26.34
C SER A 12 25.15 -7.22 -24.83
N THR A 13 25.74 -6.23 -24.16
CA THR A 13 25.47 -5.90 -22.78
C THR A 13 23.98 -5.59 -22.71
N HIS A 14 23.16 -6.64 -22.50
CA HIS A 14 21.86 -6.49 -21.90
C HIS A 14 22.13 -5.84 -20.56
N THR A 15 22.05 -4.51 -20.53
CA THR A 15 21.86 -3.75 -19.33
C THR A 15 20.61 -4.35 -18.70
N MET A 16 20.81 -5.27 -17.75
CA MET A 16 19.82 -5.62 -16.75
C MET A 16 19.46 -4.29 -16.10
N THR A 17 18.43 -3.65 -16.65
CA THR A 17 17.78 -2.51 -16.04
C THR A 17 17.36 -3.06 -14.69
N THR A 18 18.03 -2.60 -13.64
CA THR A 18 17.81 -3.05 -12.28
C THR A 18 16.32 -2.97 -12.01
N ASP A 19 15.70 -4.14 -11.92
CA ASP A 19 14.28 -4.39 -11.62
C ASP A 19 14.02 -4.10 -10.13
N ARG A 20 14.52 -2.96 -9.67
CA ARG A 20 14.37 -2.49 -8.30
C ARG A 20 13.03 -1.77 -8.23
N PRO A 21 12.18 -2.09 -7.23
CA PRO A 21 10.96 -1.35 -6.99
C PRO A 21 11.29 0.14 -6.93
N ARG A 22 10.69 0.92 -7.84
CA ARG A 22 10.83 2.37 -7.78
C ARG A 22 9.73 2.89 -6.88
N ILE A 23 10.13 3.45 -5.74
CA ILE A 23 9.23 4.22 -4.89
C ILE A 23 9.01 5.56 -5.57
N VAL A 24 7.79 5.79 -6.06
CA VAL A 24 7.38 7.11 -6.53
C VAL A 24 6.71 7.83 -5.37
N ASN A 25 7.29 8.96 -4.96
CA ASN A 25 6.65 9.86 -4.02
C ASN A 25 5.51 10.58 -4.74
N LEU A 26 4.28 10.36 -4.29
CA LEU A 26 3.11 11.08 -4.75
C LEU A 26 2.91 12.34 -3.90
N SER A 27 2.38 13.38 -4.52
CA SER A 27 1.88 14.55 -3.81
C SER A 27 0.69 14.16 -2.93
N PRO A 28 0.49 14.80 -1.76
CA PRO A 28 -0.73 14.67 -0.97
C PRO A 28 -2.02 14.89 -1.76
N ALA A 29 -1.97 15.71 -2.82
CA ALA A 29 -3.10 16.03 -3.69
C ALA A 29 -3.38 14.99 -4.79
N ASP A 30 -2.51 13.99 -4.98
CA ASP A 30 -2.70 12.99 -6.03
C ASP A 30 -3.90 12.10 -5.72
N PRO A 31 -4.71 11.71 -6.72
CA PRO A 31 -5.86 10.85 -6.49
C PRO A 31 -5.41 9.46 -6.00
N ALA A 32 -6.22 8.82 -5.14
CA ALA A 32 -6.02 7.43 -4.74
C ALA A 32 -5.91 6.50 -5.96
N ARG A 33 -5.22 5.37 -5.75
CA ARG A 33 -5.06 4.34 -6.77
C ARG A 33 -6.43 3.77 -7.18
N PRO A 34 -6.69 3.57 -8.48
CA PRO A 34 -7.73 2.65 -8.93
C PRO A 34 -7.40 1.23 -8.46
N GLN A 35 -8.24 0.65 -7.60
CA GLN A 35 -8.03 -0.73 -7.14
C GLN A 35 -8.48 -1.72 -8.24
N PRO A 36 -7.58 -2.60 -8.74
CA PRO A 36 -7.94 -3.56 -9.78
C PRO A 36 -9.03 -4.51 -9.27
N GLY A 37 -10.03 -4.79 -10.11
CA GLY A 37 -11.14 -5.69 -9.79
C GLY A 37 -12.31 -5.07 -9.02
N ARG A 38 -12.34 -3.75 -8.79
CA ARG A 38 -13.49 -3.07 -8.19
C ARG A 38 -14.50 -2.60 -9.23
N ALA A 39 -15.75 -3.03 -9.08
CA ALA A 39 -16.92 -2.50 -9.78
C ALA A 39 -17.50 -1.22 -9.13
N ASN A 40 -16.74 -0.55 -8.25
CA ASN A 40 -17.28 0.53 -7.43
C ASN A 40 -17.09 1.88 -8.12
N GLY A 41 -18.16 2.67 -8.19
CA GLY A 41 -18.18 3.99 -8.84
C GLY A 41 -17.49 5.09 -8.03
N ALA A 42 -17.45 6.28 -8.61
CA ALA A 42 -16.74 7.47 -8.12
C ALA A 42 -17.01 7.86 -6.65
N GLU A 43 -18.11 7.41 -6.05
CA GLU A 43 -18.44 7.69 -4.65
C GLU A 43 -17.54 6.93 -3.65
N ALA A 44 -17.24 5.65 -3.91
CA ALA A 44 -16.35 4.86 -3.06
C ALA A 44 -14.92 5.46 -3.08
N ASP A 45 -14.46 5.87 -4.26
CA ASP A 45 -13.16 6.53 -4.43
C ASP A 45 -13.12 7.88 -3.70
N ARG A 46 -14.23 8.64 -3.70
CA ARG A 46 -14.33 9.88 -2.92
C ARG A 46 -14.26 9.61 -1.42
N ALA A 47 -14.97 8.62 -0.91
CA ALA A 47 -14.96 8.27 0.51
C ALA A 47 -13.57 7.82 0.98
N GLU A 48 -12.87 7.01 0.17
CA GLU A 48 -11.50 6.57 0.43
C GLU A 48 -10.51 7.73 0.41
N ASN A 49 -10.57 8.60 -0.61
CA ASN A 49 -9.73 9.78 -0.67
C ASN A 49 -9.98 10.72 0.51
N ALA A 50 -11.24 10.89 0.93
CA ALA A 50 -11.59 11.74 2.05
C ALA A 50 -11.00 11.22 3.37
N VAL A 51 -11.19 9.92 3.68
CA VAL A 51 -10.63 9.33 4.91
C VAL A 51 -9.10 9.31 4.88
N LEU A 52 -8.50 9.05 3.72
CA LEU A 52 -7.05 9.07 3.54
C LEU A 52 -6.45 10.46 3.79
N THR A 53 -7.08 11.49 3.23
CA THR A 53 -6.67 12.90 3.41
C THR A 53 -6.78 13.31 4.88
N ALA A 54 -7.89 12.97 5.53
CA ALA A 54 -8.09 13.24 6.95
C ALA A 54 -7.05 12.52 7.82
N TYR A 55 -6.74 11.27 7.51
CA TYR A 55 -5.74 10.50 8.25
C TYR A 55 -4.32 11.03 8.05
N LEU A 56 -3.96 11.41 6.83
CA LEU A 56 -2.68 12.07 6.55
C LEU A 56 -2.54 13.36 7.34
N ALA A 57 -3.59 14.20 7.39
CA ALA A 57 -3.58 15.42 8.18
C ALA A 57 -3.42 15.11 9.68
N HIS A 58 -4.14 14.10 10.20
CA HIS A 58 -4.02 13.65 11.58
C HIS A 58 -2.61 13.19 11.95
N LEU A 59 -1.97 12.37 11.10
CA LEU A 59 -0.60 11.91 11.31
C LEU A 59 0.41 13.08 11.21
N THR A 60 0.23 13.97 10.24
CA THR A 60 1.09 15.14 10.05
C THR A 60 1.02 16.08 11.26
N ALA A 61 -0.18 16.32 11.81
CA ALA A 61 -0.38 17.12 13.01
C ALA A 61 0.30 16.50 14.25
N LYS A 62 0.48 15.18 14.27
CA LYS A 62 1.26 14.45 15.28
C LYS A 62 2.77 14.43 15.00
N GLY A 63 3.24 15.09 13.95
CA GLY A 63 4.65 15.14 13.56
C GLY A 63 5.16 13.88 12.86
N HIS A 64 4.29 13.02 12.35
CA HIS A 64 4.72 11.83 11.62
C HIS A 64 5.25 12.19 10.23
N HIS A 65 6.28 11.48 9.80
CA HIS A 65 6.83 11.56 8.46
C HIS A 65 6.09 10.57 7.55
N VAL A 66 4.99 11.03 6.97
CA VAL A 66 4.14 10.22 6.09
C VAL A 66 4.46 10.52 4.63
N LEU A 67 4.61 9.46 3.85
CA LEU A 67 4.87 9.52 2.41
C LEU A 67 3.70 8.84 1.68
N ARG A 68 3.17 9.46 0.63
CA ARG A 68 2.31 8.73 -0.31
C ARG A 68 3.21 7.98 -1.27
N HIS A 69 3.22 6.66 -1.18
CA HIS A 69 4.04 5.81 -2.05
C HIS A 69 3.18 5.12 -3.08
N ARG A 70 3.47 5.33 -4.36
CA ARG A 70 3.15 4.33 -5.39
C ARG A 70 4.34 3.40 -5.49
N VAL A 71 4.18 2.17 -5.02
CA VAL A 71 5.13 1.12 -5.36
C VAL A 71 4.81 0.66 -6.79
N VAL A 72 5.83 0.69 -7.64
CA VAL A 72 5.75 0.21 -9.01
C VAL A 72 6.75 -0.93 -9.11
N THR A 73 6.25 -2.16 -9.20
CA THR A 73 7.08 -3.32 -9.51
C THR A 73 6.75 -3.84 -10.90
N TYR A 74 7.73 -4.38 -11.60
CA TYR A 74 7.52 -5.08 -12.86
C TYR A 74 7.42 -6.58 -12.56
N PRO A 75 6.51 -7.34 -13.17
CA PRO A 75 5.40 -6.92 -14.03
C PRO A 75 4.17 -6.39 -13.25
N ALA A 76 4.19 -6.38 -11.91
CA ALA A 76 3.01 -6.13 -11.08
C ALA A 76 3.02 -4.74 -10.38
N LEU A 77 2.02 -3.90 -10.63
CA LEU A 77 1.86 -2.65 -9.88
C LEU A 77 1.28 -2.96 -8.48
N ALA A 78 2.09 -3.08 -7.42
CA ALA A 78 1.62 -3.11 -6.03
C ALA A 78 1.74 -1.71 -5.44
N SER A 79 0.64 -1.03 -5.06
CA SER A 79 0.71 0.33 -4.49
C SER A 79 0.04 0.35 -3.14
N THR A 80 0.72 0.97 -2.18
CA THR A 80 0.12 1.44 -0.92
C THR A 80 -0.54 2.79 -1.13
N ASP A 81 -1.37 3.24 -0.19
CA ASP A 81 -1.91 4.60 -0.21
C ASP A 81 -1.03 5.55 0.61
N LEU A 82 -0.52 5.07 1.76
CA LEU A 82 0.46 5.78 2.60
C LEU A 82 1.54 4.83 3.12
N PHE A 83 2.72 5.38 3.37
CA PHE A 83 3.75 4.81 4.19
C PHE A 83 4.12 5.80 5.30
N ASP A 84 3.87 5.41 6.53
CA ASP A 84 4.30 6.15 7.70
C ASP A 84 5.69 5.70 8.10
N ARG A 85 6.71 6.54 7.84
CA ARG A 85 8.10 6.23 8.17
C ARG A 85 8.34 6.28 9.68
N THR A 86 7.62 7.13 10.40
CA THR A 86 7.77 7.29 11.86
C THR A 86 7.30 6.03 12.57
N ALA A 87 6.15 5.48 12.18
CA ALA A 87 5.62 4.26 12.77
C ALA A 87 6.10 2.96 12.08
N GLY A 88 6.71 3.07 10.90
CA GLY A 88 7.11 1.93 10.07
C GLY A 88 5.90 1.15 9.57
N GLU A 89 4.93 1.82 8.96
CA GLU A 89 3.65 1.22 8.59
C GLU A 89 3.26 1.46 7.14
N VAL A 90 2.78 0.42 6.46
CA VAL A 90 2.10 0.51 5.16
C VAL A 90 0.61 0.56 5.38
N VAL A 91 -0.04 1.60 4.85
CA VAL A 91 -1.47 1.85 5.03
C VAL A 91 -2.18 1.79 3.69
N MET A 92 -3.30 1.11 3.68
CA MET A 92 -4.25 1.06 2.58
C MET A 92 -5.60 1.60 3.02
N ALA A 93 -6.28 2.37 2.19
CA ALA A 93 -7.67 2.77 2.43
C ALA A 93 -8.64 1.74 1.83
N SER A 94 -9.74 1.50 2.53
CA SER A 94 -10.88 0.74 2.03
C SER A 94 -12.19 1.29 2.56
N HIS A 95 -13.12 1.61 1.67
CA HIS A 95 -14.49 1.98 2.00
C HIS A 95 -15.28 0.81 2.59
N ARG A 96 -14.90 -0.42 2.21
CA ARG A 96 -15.65 -1.63 2.55
C ARG A 96 -14.84 -2.55 3.46
N SER A 97 -15.56 -3.24 4.33
CA SER A 97 -15.04 -4.23 5.29
C SER A 97 -15.67 -5.62 5.11
N ASP A 98 -16.37 -5.87 4.00
CA ASP A 98 -16.80 -7.22 3.66
C ASP A 98 -15.62 -8.11 3.24
N TYR A 99 -15.84 -9.41 3.30
CA TYR A 99 -14.79 -10.42 3.13
C TYR A 99 -14.02 -10.31 1.81
N HIS A 100 -14.69 -9.98 0.69
CA HIS A 100 -14.01 -9.81 -0.60
C HIS A 100 -13.10 -8.58 -0.61
N ALA A 101 -13.56 -7.47 -0.05
CA ALA A 101 -12.74 -6.27 0.11
C ALA A 101 -11.52 -6.55 1.00
N LEU A 102 -11.71 -7.28 2.10
CA LEU A 102 -10.65 -7.63 3.05
C LEU A 102 -9.59 -8.55 2.44
N ILE A 103 -9.98 -9.59 1.68
CA ILE A 103 -9.04 -10.45 0.96
C ILE A 103 -8.21 -9.64 -0.03
N SER A 104 -8.87 -8.77 -0.81
CA SER A 104 -8.20 -7.94 -1.81
C SER A 104 -7.18 -7.02 -1.16
N ALA A 105 -7.57 -6.36 -0.06
CA ALA A 105 -6.69 -5.48 0.70
C ALA A 105 -5.51 -6.24 1.34
N HIS A 106 -5.75 -7.42 1.91
CA HIS A 106 -4.70 -8.28 2.45
C HIS A 106 -3.68 -8.69 1.38
N GLY A 107 -4.15 -9.03 0.16
CA GLY A 107 -3.27 -9.35 -0.96
C GLY A 107 -2.31 -8.21 -1.28
N VAL A 108 -2.85 -7.02 -1.55
CA VAL A 108 -2.01 -5.85 -1.89
C VAL A 108 -1.09 -5.44 -0.74
N LEU A 109 -1.57 -5.46 0.51
CA LEU A 109 -0.73 -5.17 1.68
C LEU A 109 0.42 -6.18 1.84
N SER A 110 0.17 -7.45 1.52
CA SER A 110 1.19 -8.50 1.58
C SER A 110 2.23 -8.34 0.47
N ASP A 111 1.80 -7.99 -0.74
CA ASP A 111 2.70 -7.67 -1.85
C ASP A 111 3.57 -6.46 -1.51
N CYS A 112 2.97 -5.39 -0.97
CA CYS A 112 3.71 -4.19 -0.58
C CYS A 112 4.71 -4.46 0.55
N ALA A 113 4.35 -5.31 1.54
CA ALA A 113 5.23 -5.64 2.65
C ALA A 113 6.53 -6.34 2.21
N GLN A 114 6.56 -7.01 1.06
CA GLN A 114 7.79 -7.57 0.49
C GLN A 114 8.83 -6.49 0.15
N HIS A 115 8.39 -5.26 -0.10
CA HIS A 115 9.26 -4.12 -0.45
C HIS A 115 9.58 -3.21 0.74
N PHE A 116 8.88 -3.36 1.86
CA PHE A 116 9.13 -2.64 3.09
C PHE A 116 9.34 -3.64 4.23
N PRO A 117 10.54 -4.25 4.33
CA PRO A 117 10.84 -5.22 5.37
C PRO A 117 10.55 -4.63 6.76
N SER A 118 9.90 -5.43 7.61
CA SER A 118 9.47 -5.05 8.97
C SER A 118 8.36 -4.00 9.07
N ALA A 119 7.80 -3.52 7.95
CA ALA A 119 6.68 -2.61 8.02
C ALA A 119 5.42 -3.32 8.54
N ARG A 120 4.74 -2.70 9.51
CA ARG A 120 3.43 -3.17 9.97
C ARG A 120 2.40 -2.86 8.90
N ARG A 121 1.39 -3.73 8.76
CA ARG A 121 0.31 -3.55 7.79
C ARG A 121 -0.89 -2.93 8.49
N ALA A 122 -1.49 -1.93 7.85
CA ALA A 122 -2.68 -1.27 8.35
C ALA A 122 -3.72 -1.08 7.26
N LEU A 123 -4.99 -1.27 7.63
CA LEU A 123 -6.15 -0.99 6.79
C LEU A 123 -6.95 0.16 7.42
N LEU A 124 -6.99 1.28 6.71
CA LEU A 124 -7.78 2.46 7.01
C LEU A 124 -9.17 2.29 6.40
N LEU A 125 -10.17 2.19 7.26
CA LEU A 125 -11.57 2.01 6.89
C LEU A 125 -12.33 3.33 6.98
N THR A 126 -13.33 3.52 6.13
CA THR A 126 -14.19 4.72 6.20
C THR A 126 -15.12 4.72 7.42
N ALA A 127 -15.28 3.57 8.09
CA ALA A 127 -16.09 3.39 9.28
C ALA A 127 -15.56 2.25 10.14
N GLU A 128 -16.04 2.16 11.38
CA GLU A 128 -15.70 1.08 12.31
C GLU A 128 -15.99 -0.31 11.69
N PRO A 129 -15.01 -1.23 11.66
CA PRO A 129 -15.26 -2.58 11.18
C PRO A 129 -16.12 -3.37 12.16
N GLY A 130 -17.07 -4.15 11.62
CA GLY A 130 -17.81 -5.13 12.40
C GLY A 130 -16.93 -6.28 12.93
N PRO A 131 -17.46 -7.14 13.83
CA PRO A 131 -16.68 -8.17 14.52
C PRO A 131 -15.93 -9.14 13.58
N ALA A 132 -16.60 -9.64 12.53
CA ALA A 132 -15.98 -10.55 11.57
C ALA A 132 -14.80 -9.92 10.81
N ALA A 133 -14.92 -8.63 10.46
CA ALA A 133 -13.85 -7.91 9.81
C ALA A 133 -12.65 -7.69 10.76
N ARG A 134 -12.93 -7.38 12.03
CA ARG A 134 -11.88 -7.26 13.06
C ARG A 134 -11.14 -8.57 13.29
N GLU A 135 -11.87 -9.69 13.35
CA GLU A 135 -11.30 -11.02 13.50
C GLU A 135 -10.38 -11.36 12.33
N PHE A 136 -10.85 -11.15 11.09
CA PHE A 136 -10.04 -11.32 9.89
C PHE A 136 -8.74 -10.50 9.95
N LEU A 137 -8.85 -9.19 10.22
CA LEU A 137 -7.69 -8.30 10.25
C LEU A 137 -6.70 -8.71 11.36
N SER A 138 -7.20 -9.08 12.53
CA SER A 138 -6.38 -9.57 13.65
C SER A 138 -5.63 -10.87 13.30
N HIS A 139 -6.34 -11.85 12.73
CA HIS A 139 -5.76 -13.12 12.28
C HIS A 139 -4.63 -12.90 11.28
N HIS A 140 -4.85 -11.98 10.32
CA HIS A 140 -3.88 -11.62 9.31
C HIS A 140 -2.84 -10.60 9.79
N GLN A 141 -2.79 -10.22 11.06
CA GLN A 141 -1.83 -9.24 11.61
C GLN A 141 -1.86 -7.89 10.88
N ILE A 142 -3.07 -7.39 10.63
CA ILE A 142 -3.33 -6.08 10.04
C ILE A 142 -3.97 -5.21 11.12
N ILE A 143 -3.44 -4.00 11.31
CA ILE A 143 -4.00 -2.99 12.19
C ILE A 143 -5.24 -2.41 11.51
N ALA A 144 -6.39 -2.47 12.18
CA ALA A 144 -7.58 -1.78 11.69
C ALA A 144 -7.58 -0.34 12.19
N ILE A 145 -7.86 0.62 11.30
CA ILE A 145 -7.91 2.05 11.61
C ILE A 145 -9.23 2.61 11.07
N TRP A 146 -9.93 3.44 11.84
CA TRP A 146 -11.16 4.10 11.37
C TRP A 146 -11.34 5.45 12.06
N PRO A 147 -12.10 6.39 11.46
CA PRO A 147 -12.37 7.68 12.08
C PRO A 147 -13.32 7.54 13.28
N GLU A 148 -13.07 8.32 14.33
CA GLU A 148 -13.97 8.52 15.47
C GLU A 148 -13.96 10.01 15.83
N GLY A 149 -15.02 10.73 15.43
CA GLY A 149 -15.06 12.19 15.51
C GLY A 149 -13.92 12.84 14.71
N GLU A 150 -13.11 13.65 15.37
CA GLU A 150 -11.93 14.33 14.79
C GLU A 150 -10.63 13.51 14.92
N SER A 151 -10.72 12.29 15.45
CA SER A 151 -9.57 11.41 15.70
C SER A 151 -9.69 10.10 14.93
N PHE A 152 -8.70 9.22 15.13
CA PHE A 152 -8.66 7.88 14.54
C PHE A 152 -8.42 6.84 15.64
N VAL A 153 -9.29 5.83 15.66
CA VAL A 153 -9.16 4.67 16.53
C VAL A 153 -8.36 3.60 15.81
N ARG A 154 -7.60 2.83 16.58
CA ARG A 154 -6.76 1.74 16.09
C ARG A 154 -7.07 0.47 16.88
N ALA A 155 -7.40 -0.61 16.19
CA ALA A 155 -7.40 -1.95 16.77
C ALA A 155 -6.15 -2.69 16.32
N HIS A 156 -5.24 -2.92 17.27
CA HIS A 156 -4.06 -3.72 17.02
C HIS A 156 -4.42 -5.22 17.00
N PRO A 157 -3.75 -6.02 16.14
CA PRO A 157 -3.94 -7.46 16.17
C PRO A 157 -3.54 -8.00 17.55
N ALA A 158 -4.21 -9.08 17.96
CA ALA A 158 -3.80 -9.79 19.17
C ALA A 158 -2.34 -10.25 19.03
N ALA A 159 -1.58 -10.14 20.13
CA ALA A 159 -0.24 -10.71 20.17
C ALA A 159 -0.34 -12.19 19.80
N ARG A 160 0.49 -12.65 18.86
CA ARG A 160 0.57 -14.08 18.56
C ARG A 160 1.01 -14.77 19.85
N GLY A 161 0.13 -15.60 20.41
CA GLY A 161 0.49 -16.47 21.52
C GLY A 161 1.76 -17.24 21.13
N SER A 162 2.81 -17.02 21.90
CA SER A 162 4.08 -17.75 21.87
C SER A 162 3.89 -19.22 22.12
#